data_AF-A0A834P801-F1
#
_entry.id   AF-A0A834P801-F1
#
_cell.length_a   1.000
_cell.length_b   1.000
_cell.length_c   1.000
_cell.angle_alpha   90.00
_cell.angle_beta   90.00
_cell.angle_gamma   90.00
#
_symmetry.space_group_name_H-M   'P 1'
#
loop_
_entity.id
_entity.type
_entity.pdbx_description
1 polymer ?
#
loop_
_entity_poly.entity_id
_entity_poly.type
_entity_poly.pdbx_seq_one_letter_code
_entity_poly.pdbx_strand_id
1 'polypeptide(L)'
;MTDNQEQTRETAISNVETEYLEITSKEAWPILYQHIRNECGNYGYTYNESKKRQNRNLNRYRDVAPYDHTRIVLKRGPCDYINANLIQMDRAHRQYILTQGPLPSTAGHFWLMVWEQNSKAVLMLNKTIEKDHVKCHQYWPLESTESTMAFPDVGLKVEYISKTESSDYTTRTLRITDLETLESREILHFHYITWPDFGVPQSPTAFLHFLADVRQSGVLNQNVGPPVVHCSAGIGRSGTFCLVDTCLVLIEENGLNSVNVRDVLMEMRRSRMGLIQTPDQLRFSYAAIIEGAKQLPSNNVNVDNNEIVTNHYDVVNNISNSSIEEEDEPPPLPPPRGESLQRSMIAELTANTNTGNADELGGPPDKPLPREPSICTQPSTSPPPTNSTSIANKLHEQNSDGAVSSADIVNDSESSFHTVSPPSSPDAKSELRQRNRDKKERLAAQVREMKRRQKEVEEWQKLKRSLFKPLTIGIGAAIVGGGVLALVGYLYMRG
;
A
#
# COMPACT_ATOMS: atom_id res chain seq x y z
N MET A 1 50.71 39.50 20.61
CA MET A 1 50.63 38.03 20.52
C MET A 1 49.19 37.67 20.74
N THR A 2 48.55 37.19 19.69
CA THR A 2 47.13 36.82 19.62
C THR A 2 47.11 35.40 19.10
N ASP A 3 46.77 34.44 19.97
CA ASP A 3 46.73 33.03 19.61
C ASP A 3 45.39 32.42 20.03
N ASN A 4 44.62 32.06 18.99
CA ASN A 4 43.73 30.90 18.93
C ASN A 4 42.74 30.68 20.08
N GLN A 5 41.60 31.39 20.01
CA GLN A 5 40.31 30.85 20.43
C GLN A 5 39.55 30.22 19.25
N GLU A 6 40.22 29.36 18.47
CA GLU A 6 39.56 28.46 17.52
C GLU A 6 38.96 27.26 18.30
N GLN A 7 37.95 27.53 19.11
CA GLN A 7 37.24 26.49 19.86
C GLN A 7 36.21 25.83 18.94
N THR A 8 36.65 24.79 18.22
CA THR A 8 35.82 23.98 17.33
C THR A 8 34.55 23.50 18.05
N ARG A 9 33.38 23.98 17.61
CA ARG A 9 32.11 23.33 17.95
C ARG A 9 32.06 21.98 17.22
N GLU A 10 32.42 20.91 17.90
CA GLU A 10 32.02 19.56 17.48
C GLU A 10 30.48 19.46 17.57
N THR A 11 29.81 19.73 16.45
CA THR A 11 28.38 19.45 16.30
C THR A 11 28.17 17.95 16.49
N ALA A 12 27.56 17.55 17.59
CA ALA A 12 27.38 16.14 17.95
C ALA A 12 26.53 15.43 16.89
N ILE A 13 27.19 14.63 16.04
CA ILE A 13 26.57 13.91 14.93
C ILE A 13 25.50 12.96 15.49
N SER A 14 24.29 13.03 14.93
CA SER A 14 23.19 12.18 15.38
C SER A 14 23.42 10.71 15.02
N ASN A 15 22.80 9.79 15.75
CA ASN A 15 22.78 8.37 15.39
C ASN A 15 22.11 8.14 14.02
N VAL A 16 21.09 8.94 13.67
CA VAL A 16 20.42 8.91 12.36
C VAL A 16 21.35 9.37 11.22
N GLU A 17 22.15 10.41 11.45
CA GLU A 17 23.13 10.93 10.49
C GLU A 17 24.32 9.99 10.34
N THR A 18 24.77 9.39 11.44
CA THR A 18 25.78 8.32 11.44
C THR A 18 25.31 7.11 10.62
N GLU A 19 24.10 6.60 10.86
CA GLU A 19 23.50 5.49 10.11
C GLU A 19 23.31 5.86 8.63
N TYR A 20 22.84 7.08 8.32
CA TYR A 20 22.67 7.57 6.94
C TYR A 20 23.99 7.62 6.16
N LEU A 21 25.06 8.18 6.76
CA LEU A 21 26.38 8.25 6.14
C LEU A 21 26.98 6.86 5.94
N GLU A 22 26.77 5.94 6.88
CA GLU A 22 27.31 4.59 6.81
C GLU A 22 26.56 3.69 5.80
N ILE A 23 25.24 3.82 5.68
CA ILE A 23 24.47 3.14 4.63
C ILE A 23 24.84 3.71 3.25
N THR A 24 25.00 5.03 3.14
CA THR A 24 25.31 5.69 1.86
C THR A 24 26.71 5.34 1.37
N SER A 25 27.74 5.38 2.23
CA SER A 25 29.12 4.99 1.88
C SER A 25 29.30 3.49 1.56
N LYS A 26 28.31 2.66 1.88
CA LYS A 26 28.26 1.22 1.55
C LYS A 26 27.23 0.89 0.46
N GLU A 27 26.64 1.89 -0.19
CA GLU A 27 25.56 1.78 -1.20
C GLU A 27 24.36 0.92 -0.75
N ALA A 28 24.16 0.79 0.57
CA ALA A 28 23.38 -0.30 1.15
C ALA A 28 21.86 -0.01 1.27
N TRP A 29 21.38 1.10 0.72
CA TRP A 29 19.96 1.50 0.77
C TRP A 29 18.99 0.42 0.24
N PRO A 30 19.26 -0.27 -0.90
CA PRO A 30 18.41 -1.36 -1.37
C PRO A 30 18.37 -2.56 -0.41
N ILE A 31 19.50 -2.86 0.24
CA ILE A 31 19.65 -3.98 1.18
C ILE A 31 18.84 -3.71 2.46
N LEU A 32 18.98 -2.52 3.04
CA LEU A 32 18.17 -2.11 4.20
C LEU A 32 16.67 -2.11 3.87
N TYR A 33 16.28 -1.53 2.73
CA TYR A 33 14.88 -1.47 2.32
C TYR A 33 14.26 -2.86 2.13
N GLN A 34 14.96 -3.75 1.42
CA GLN A 34 14.53 -5.14 1.21
C GLN A 34 14.53 -5.95 2.52
N HIS A 35 15.43 -5.66 3.47
CA HIS A 35 15.40 -6.26 4.81
C HIS A 35 14.17 -5.84 5.62
N ILE A 36 13.86 -4.54 5.68
CA ILE A 36 12.65 -4.02 6.37
C ILE A 36 11.38 -4.60 5.73
N ARG A 37 11.35 -4.74 4.39
CA ARG A 37 10.26 -5.40 3.67
C ARG A 37 10.12 -6.88 4.03
N ASN A 38 11.24 -7.61 4.14
CA ASN A 38 11.25 -9.03 4.50
C ASN A 38 10.77 -9.25 5.95
N GLU A 39 11.21 -8.44 6.93
CA GLU A 39 10.75 -8.59 8.32
C GLU A 39 9.27 -8.21 8.49
N CYS A 40 8.82 -7.08 7.92
CA CYS A 40 7.40 -6.68 7.98
C CYS A 40 6.47 -7.68 7.27
N GLY A 41 6.97 -8.36 6.22
CA GLY A 41 6.24 -9.40 5.50
C GLY A 41 5.88 -10.61 6.37
N ASN A 42 6.56 -10.81 7.50
CA ASN A 42 6.33 -11.93 8.41
C ASN A 42 5.27 -11.65 9.50
N TYR A 43 4.68 -10.44 9.55
CA TYR A 43 3.73 -10.07 10.61
C TYR A 43 2.40 -10.87 10.59
N GLY A 44 2.04 -11.52 9.48
CA GLY A 44 0.88 -12.41 9.40
C GLY A 44 -0.51 -11.76 9.46
N TYR A 45 -0.60 -10.43 9.57
CA TYR A 45 -1.87 -9.69 9.66
C TYR A 45 -2.80 -9.93 8.46
N THR A 46 -4.10 -10.04 8.74
CA THR A 46 -5.12 -10.31 7.74
C THR A 46 -5.62 -9.03 7.05
N TYR A 47 -6.23 -9.22 5.89
CA TYR A 47 -6.84 -8.17 5.05
C TYR A 47 -8.00 -8.81 4.28
N ASN A 48 -8.84 -9.51 5.03
CA ASN A 48 -9.95 -10.34 4.57
C ASN A 48 -11.14 -9.48 4.12
N GLU A 49 -11.36 -8.34 4.79
CA GLU A 49 -12.41 -7.40 4.42
C GLU A 49 -12.18 -6.82 3.02
N SER A 50 -10.93 -6.48 2.70
CA SER A 50 -10.52 -6.04 1.35
C SER A 50 -10.77 -7.09 0.26
N LYS A 51 -10.70 -8.38 0.60
CA LYS A 51 -10.87 -9.51 -0.34
C LYS A 51 -12.33 -9.84 -0.65
N LYS A 52 -13.29 -9.43 0.19
CA LYS A 52 -14.73 -9.68 -0.01
C LYS A 52 -15.18 -9.20 -1.39
N ARG A 53 -16.04 -9.98 -2.07
CA ARG A 53 -16.47 -9.70 -3.46
C ARG A 53 -17.01 -8.28 -3.63
N GLN A 54 -17.80 -7.81 -2.67
CA GLN A 54 -18.44 -6.48 -2.64
C GLN A 54 -17.46 -5.31 -2.43
N ASN A 55 -16.26 -5.56 -1.91
CA ASN A 55 -15.28 -4.51 -1.59
C ASN A 55 -14.21 -4.35 -2.67
N ARG A 56 -14.19 -5.22 -3.70
CA ARG A 56 -13.12 -5.24 -4.73
C ARG A 56 -13.04 -3.95 -5.54
N ASN A 57 -14.17 -3.36 -5.89
CA ASN A 57 -14.31 -2.08 -6.60
C ASN A 57 -14.09 -0.84 -5.70
N LEU A 58 -13.93 -1.04 -4.38
CA LEU A 58 -13.60 0.02 -3.43
C LEU A 58 -12.07 0.14 -3.21
N ASN A 59 -11.27 -0.70 -3.87
CA ASN A 59 -9.81 -0.71 -3.80
C ASN A 59 -9.20 -0.25 -5.13
N ARG A 60 -8.37 0.81 -5.09
CA ARG A 60 -7.67 1.36 -6.27
C ARG A 60 -6.57 0.43 -6.79
N TYR A 61 -5.95 -0.33 -5.90
CA TYR A 61 -4.85 -1.27 -6.22
C TYR A 61 -5.13 -2.63 -5.57
N ARG A 62 -4.91 -3.73 -6.31
CA ARG A 62 -5.24 -5.11 -5.87
C ARG A 62 -4.25 -5.65 -4.82
N ASP A 63 -3.10 -5.01 -4.72
CA ASP A 63 -1.92 -5.36 -3.93
C ASP A 63 -1.67 -4.40 -2.75
N VAL A 64 -2.52 -3.38 -2.58
CA VAL A 64 -2.50 -2.45 -1.44
C VAL A 64 -3.84 -2.53 -0.71
N ALA A 65 -3.89 -3.31 0.36
CA ALA A 65 -5.08 -3.53 1.17
C ALA A 65 -4.89 -2.97 2.60
N PRO A 66 -5.94 -2.50 3.28
CA PRO A 66 -5.87 -2.23 4.71
C PRO A 66 -5.76 -3.55 5.49
N TYR A 67 -5.01 -3.56 6.58
CA TYR A 67 -5.09 -4.66 7.54
C TYR A 67 -6.41 -4.61 8.32
N ASP A 68 -7.00 -5.77 8.62
CA ASP A 68 -8.34 -5.84 9.23
C ASP A 68 -8.36 -5.28 10.67
N HIS A 69 -7.26 -5.36 11.42
CA HIS A 69 -7.18 -4.97 12.84
C HIS A 69 -6.98 -3.47 13.09
N THR A 70 -6.63 -2.69 12.06
CA THR A 70 -6.43 -1.23 12.12
C THR A 70 -7.21 -0.48 11.04
N ARG A 71 -8.04 -1.16 10.24
CA ARG A 71 -8.84 -0.48 9.21
C ARG A 71 -9.79 0.53 9.85
N ILE A 72 -10.09 1.60 9.13
CA ILE A 72 -11.25 2.42 9.49
C ILE A 72 -12.53 1.65 9.12
N VAL A 73 -13.52 1.73 10.01
CA VAL A 73 -14.85 1.13 9.86
C VAL A 73 -15.84 2.29 9.78
N LEU A 74 -16.58 2.39 8.68
CA LEU A 74 -17.62 3.41 8.52
C LEU A 74 -18.87 3.01 9.32
N LYS A 75 -19.53 3.98 9.96
CA LYS A 75 -20.69 3.75 10.85
C LYS A 75 -22.02 3.90 10.12
N ARG A 76 -22.09 4.69 9.03
CA ARG A 76 -23.24 4.76 8.11
C ARG A 76 -22.82 4.65 6.64
N GLY A 77 -23.77 4.83 5.71
CA GLY A 77 -23.56 4.67 4.27
C GLY A 77 -23.81 3.23 3.76
N PRO A 78 -23.43 2.91 2.51
CA PRO A 78 -23.81 1.66 1.86
C PRO A 78 -23.00 0.43 2.31
N CYS A 79 -21.84 0.63 2.96
CA CYS A 79 -21.06 -0.43 3.60
C CYS A 79 -20.07 0.15 4.61
N ASP A 80 -19.53 -0.69 5.49
CA ASP A 80 -18.56 -0.33 6.53
C ASP A 80 -17.10 -0.18 6.02
N TYR A 81 -16.85 -0.37 4.72
CA TYR A 81 -15.51 -0.53 4.16
C TYR A 81 -14.96 0.73 3.47
N ILE A 82 -13.71 1.08 3.84
CA ILE A 82 -12.84 2.00 3.13
C ILE A 82 -11.38 1.48 3.18
N ASN A 83 -10.58 1.73 2.14
CA ASN A 83 -9.15 1.39 2.12
C ASN A 83 -8.33 2.44 2.89
N ALA A 84 -8.52 2.46 4.22
CA ALA A 84 -7.82 3.33 5.14
C ALA A 84 -7.44 2.56 6.42
N ASN A 85 -6.35 2.97 7.07
CA ASN A 85 -5.94 2.47 8.39
C ASN A 85 -5.63 3.62 9.33
N LEU A 86 -6.00 3.46 10.60
CA LEU A 86 -5.43 4.25 11.69
C LEU A 86 -4.00 3.78 11.95
N ILE A 87 -3.06 4.72 12.01
CA ILE A 87 -1.70 4.52 12.50
C ILE A 87 -1.57 5.34 13.77
N GLN A 88 -1.37 4.66 14.89
CA GLN A 88 -1.16 5.26 16.21
C GLN A 88 0.28 4.99 16.64
N MET A 89 0.98 6.06 17.02
CA MET A 89 2.39 6.07 17.41
C MET A 89 2.48 6.59 18.84
N ASP A 90 2.14 5.74 19.81
CA ASP A 90 1.98 6.12 21.23
C ASP A 90 3.20 6.86 21.79
N ARG A 91 4.40 6.37 21.45
CA ARG A 91 5.70 6.92 21.87
C ARG A 91 5.98 8.35 21.41
N ALA A 92 5.30 8.80 20.36
CA ALA A 92 5.41 10.13 19.77
C ALA A 92 4.09 10.93 19.93
N HIS A 93 3.13 10.37 20.68
CA HIS A 93 1.79 10.92 20.89
C HIS A 93 1.07 11.36 19.59
N ARG A 94 1.31 10.65 18.48
CA ARG A 94 0.77 10.97 17.15
C ARG A 94 -0.21 9.91 16.66
N GLN A 95 -1.23 10.35 15.94
CA GLN A 95 -2.15 9.49 15.19
C GLN A 95 -2.34 10.04 13.76
N TYR A 96 -2.50 9.15 12.79
CA TYR A 96 -2.73 9.47 11.38
C TYR A 96 -3.72 8.47 10.77
N ILE A 97 -4.55 8.90 9.83
CA ILE A 97 -5.32 7.98 8.98
C ILE A 97 -4.68 7.92 7.60
N LEU A 98 -4.09 6.79 7.22
CA LEU A 98 -3.51 6.61 5.89
C LEU A 98 -4.47 5.87 4.97
N THR A 99 -4.83 6.50 3.86
CA THR A 99 -5.86 6.02 2.90
C THR A 99 -5.40 6.12 1.45
N GLN A 100 -6.02 5.35 0.55
CA GLN A 100 -5.82 5.51 -0.89
C GLN A 100 -6.41 6.85 -1.39
N GLY A 101 -5.90 7.36 -2.52
CA GLY A 101 -6.54 8.50 -3.21
C GLY A 101 -7.93 8.09 -3.69
N PRO A 102 -9.01 8.81 -3.32
CA PRO A 102 -10.38 8.39 -3.60
C PRO A 102 -10.65 7.96 -5.05
N LEU A 103 -11.51 6.96 -5.20
CA LEU A 103 -12.17 6.60 -6.44
C LEU A 103 -13.47 7.42 -6.57
N PRO A 104 -14.06 7.57 -7.78
CA PRO A 104 -15.37 8.21 -7.93
C PRO A 104 -16.44 7.57 -7.03
N SER A 105 -16.43 6.23 -6.95
CA SER A 105 -17.31 5.41 -6.10
C SER A 105 -16.96 5.41 -4.60
N THR A 106 -15.92 6.14 -4.17
CA THR A 106 -15.51 6.20 -2.74
C THR A 106 -15.28 7.64 -2.24
N ALA A 107 -15.74 8.66 -2.98
CA ALA A 107 -15.61 10.05 -2.56
C ALA A 107 -16.51 10.36 -1.35
N GLY A 108 -17.76 9.88 -1.36
CA GLY A 108 -18.66 9.93 -0.19
C GLY A 108 -18.08 9.20 1.02
N HIS A 109 -17.62 7.95 0.84
CA HIS A 109 -16.96 7.16 1.89
C HIS A 109 -15.76 7.89 2.51
N PHE A 110 -14.97 8.61 1.70
CA PHE A 110 -13.82 9.38 2.17
C PHE A 110 -14.23 10.57 3.05
N TRP A 111 -15.25 11.34 2.65
CA TRP A 111 -15.74 12.45 3.46
C TRP A 111 -16.49 11.98 4.72
N LEU A 112 -17.17 10.83 4.64
CA LEU A 112 -17.76 10.20 5.82
C LEU A 112 -16.70 9.76 6.83
N MET A 113 -15.57 9.21 6.36
CA MET A 113 -14.42 8.95 7.22
C MET A 113 -13.89 10.22 7.89
N VAL A 114 -13.69 11.31 7.15
CA VAL A 114 -13.26 12.62 7.70
C VAL A 114 -14.23 13.11 8.78
N TRP A 115 -15.54 12.97 8.55
CA TRP A 115 -16.59 13.37 9.49
C TRP A 115 -16.63 12.50 10.77
N GLU A 116 -16.70 11.17 10.61
CA GLU A 116 -16.88 10.21 11.70
C GLU A 116 -15.66 10.08 12.62
N GLN A 117 -14.47 10.43 12.11
CA GLN A 117 -13.21 10.43 12.84
C GLN A 117 -12.82 11.83 13.37
N ASN A 118 -13.66 12.84 13.14
CA ASN A 118 -13.46 14.24 13.56
C ASN A 118 -12.12 14.85 13.09
N SER A 119 -11.62 14.40 11.93
CA SER A 119 -10.34 14.82 11.36
C SER A 119 -10.37 16.32 11.03
N LYS A 120 -9.35 17.08 11.44
CA LYS A 120 -9.24 18.53 11.13
C LYS A 120 -8.57 18.84 9.80
N ALA A 121 -7.85 17.89 9.22
CA ALA A 121 -7.15 18.09 7.96
C ALA A 121 -7.13 16.86 7.05
N VAL A 122 -6.97 17.16 5.76
CA VAL A 122 -6.64 16.23 4.69
C VAL A 122 -5.29 16.65 4.10
N LEU A 123 -4.34 15.72 4.00
CA LEU A 123 -3.02 15.91 3.43
C LEU A 123 -2.92 15.09 2.13
N MET A 124 -3.07 15.76 0.99
CA MET A 124 -2.99 15.20 -0.35
C MET A 124 -1.58 15.35 -0.91
N LEU A 125 -0.85 14.24 -1.06
CA LEU A 125 0.56 14.21 -1.48
C LEU A 125 0.72 13.73 -2.93
N ASN A 126 -0.24 14.02 -3.81
CA ASN A 126 -0.21 13.66 -5.24
C ASN A 126 -1.13 14.57 -6.07
N LYS A 127 -0.84 14.76 -7.35
CA LYS A 127 -1.78 15.38 -8.30
C LYS A 127 -2.88 14.37 -8.70
N THR A 128 -4.06 14.84 -9.09
CA THR A 128 -5.16 13.98 -9.57
C THR A 128 -4.75 13.13 -10.78
N ILE A 129 -3.96 13.71 -11.69
CA ILE A 129 -3.35 13.05 -12.83
C ILE A 129 -1.82 13.21 -12.74
N GLU A 130 -1.08 12.11 -12.88
CA GLU A 130 0.39 12.13 -12.95
C GLU A 130 0.85 11.09 -13.99
N LYS A 131 1.71 11.50 -14.94
CA LYS A 131 2.10 10.70 -16.12
C LYS A 131 0.86 10.14 -16.86
N ASP A 132 -0.07 11.03 -17.19
CA ASP A 132 -1.34 10.80 -17.90
C ASP A 132 -2.29 9.74 -17.30
N HIS A 133 -2.02 9.31 -16.07
CA HIS A 133 -2.84 8.35 -15.33
C HIS A 133 -3.56 9.01 -14.16
N VAL A 134 -4.86 8.73 -14.00
CA VAL A 134 -5.69 9.23 -12.88
C VAL A 134 -5.31 8.54 -11.57
N LYS A 135 -4.48 9.21 -10.78
CA LYS A 135 -3.99 8.76 -9.45
C LYS A 135 -5.00 9.01 -8.33
N CYS A 136 -5.82 10.06 -8.46
CA CYS A 136 -6.85 10.41 -7.49
C CYS A 136 -8.05 11.04 -8.23
N HIS A 137 -9.27 10.74 -7.78
CA HIS A 137 -10.46 11.44 -8.27
C HIS A 137 -10.49 12.90 -7.76
N GLN A 138 -11.20 13.77 -8.45
CA GLN A 138 -11.49 15.14 -8.01
C GLN A 138 -12.56 15.09 -6.92
N TYR A 139 -12.17 14.78 -5.68
CA TYR A 139 -13.12 14.54 -4.57
C TYR A 139 -13.51 15.80 -3.79
N TRP A 140 -12.95 16.97 -4.11
CA TRP A 140 -13.25 18.25 -3.44
C TRP A 140 -13.75 19.30 -4.45
N PRO A 141 -14.62 20.24 -4.03
CA PRO A 141 -15.14 21.30 -4.89
C PRO A 141 -14.04 22.21 -5.44
N LEU A 142 -14.27 22.78 -6.63
CA LEU A 142 -13.36 23.69 -7.31
C LEU A 142 -13.93 25.11 -7.36
N GLU A 143 -13.04 26.08 -7.15
CA GLU A 143 -13.32 27.53 -7.05
C GLU A 143 -14.15 28.11 -8.21
N SER A 144 -13.95 27.62 -9.43
CA SER A 144 -14.41 28.29 -10.66
C SER A 144 -15.63 27.65 -11.35
N THR A 145 -16.05 26.44 -10.95
CA THR A 145 -17.10 25.67 -11.66
C THR A 145 -18.12 25.04 -10.73
N GLU A 146 -17.68 24.36 -9.66
CA GLU A 146 -18.54 23.67 -8.70
C GLU A 146 -18.00 23.90 -7.29
N SER A 147 -18.43 25.00 -6.66
CA SER A 147 -18.00 25.38 -5.30
C SER A 147 -18.62 24.50 -4.20
N THR A 148 -19.50 23.56 -4.54
CA THR A 148 -20.10 22.59 -3.63
C THR A 148 -20.20 21.22 -4.31
N MET A 149 -19.80 20.16 -3.59
CA MET A 149 -20.08 18.77 -3.97
C MET A 149 -21.04 18.15 -2.95
N ALA A 150 -22.02 17.37 -3.42
CA ALA A 150 -22.93 16.60 -2.58
C ALA A 150 -22.64 15.10 -2.67
N PHE A 151 -22.76 14.40 -1.55
CA PHE A 151 -22.56 12.95 -1.42
C PHE A 151 -23.79 12.33 -0.74
N PRO A 152 -24.91 12.14 -1.48
CA PRO A 152 -26.18 11.68 -0.90
C PRO A 152 -26.12 10.24 -0.38
N ASP A 153 -25.19 9.43 -0.89
CA ASP A 153 -24.89 8.05 -0.45
C ASP A 153 -24.44 7.96 1.02
N VAL A 154 -23.91 9.06 1.56
CA VAL A 154 -23.43 9.18 2.95
C VAL A 154 -24.05 10.36 3.72
N GLY A 155 -25.01 11.08 3.11
CA GLY A 155 -25.70 12.22 3.73
C GLY A 155 -24.82 13.45 3.98
N LEU A 156 -23.86 13.77 3.10
CA LEU A 156 -22.92 14.88 3.29
C LEU A 156 -22.92 15.88 2.13
N LYS A 157 -22.52 17.12 2.41
CA LYS A 157 -22.00 18.06 1.39
C LYS A 157 -20.62 18.60 1.79
N VAL A 158 -19.85 19.05 0.81
CA VAL A 158 -18.55 19.71 0.99
C VAL A 158 -18.51 20.98 0.14
N GLU A 159 -18.20 22.10 0.76
CA GLU A 159 -18.19 23.44 0.17
C GLU A 159 -16.77 24.02 0.14
N TYR A 160 -16.41 24.71 -0.94
CA TYR A 160 -15.17 25.48 -1.05
C TYR A 160 -15.33 26.83 -0.35
N ILE A 161 -14.42 27.15 0.57
CA ILE A 161 -14.47 28.41 1.35
C ILE A 161 -13.37 29.37 0.90
N SER A 162 -12.13 28.90 0.84
CA SER A 162 -10.97 29.71 0.46
C SER A 162 -9.76 28.86 0.09
N LYS A 163 -8.73 29.50 -0.47
CA LYS A 163 -7.41 28.92 -0.73
C LYS A 163 -6.28 29.90 -0.37
N THR A 164 -5.13 29.32 -0.05
CA THR A 164 -3.83 30.00 0.02
C THR A 164 -2.84 29.18 -0.81
N GLU A 165 -2.16 29.83 -1.75
CA GLU A 165 -1.24 29.19 -2.69
C GLU A 165 0.22 29.54 -2.32
N SER A 166 1.08 28.52 -2.34
CA SER A 166 2.52 28.60 -2.07
C SER A 166 3.28 27.96 -3.24
N SER A 167 4.62 28.02 -3.26
CA SER A 167 5.44 27.45 -4.35
C SER A 167 5.22 25.96 -4.56
N ASP A 168 5.15 25.19 -3.46
CA ASP A 168 5.22 23.74 -3.47
C ASP A 168 3.89 23.05 -3.12
N TYR A 169 2.95 23.80 -2.56
CA TYR A 169 1.66 23.29 -2.09
C TYR A 169 0.54 24.35 -2.15
N THR A 170 -0.70 23.89 -2.05
CA THR A 170 -1.89 24.74 -1.85
C THR A 170 -2.65 24.27 -0.63
N THR A 171 -2.97 25.19 0.29
CA THR A 171 -3.92 24.93 1.38
C THR A 171 -5.30 25.46 0.99
N ARG A 172 -6.36 24.70 1.22
CA ARG A 172 -7.75 25.15 1.04
C ARG A 172 -8.52 24.97 2.33
N THR A 173 -9.40 25.91 2.66
CA THR A 173 -10.44 25.69 3.67
C THR A 173 -11.66 25.14 2.96
N LEU A 174 -12.10 23.95 3.40
CA LEU A 174 -13.32 23.31 2.94
C LEU A 174 -14.28 23.18 4.13
N ARG A 175 -15.58 23.39 3.91
CA ARG A 175 -16.61 23.12 4.93
C ARG A 175 -17.31 21.82 4.60
N ILE A 176 -17.27 20.87 5.52
CA ILE A 176 -18.11 19.67 5.48
C ILE A 176 -19.37 19.92 6.30
N THR A 177 -20.53 19.57 5.78
CA THR A 177 -21.82 19.65 6.47
C THR A 177 -22.52 18.31 6.40
N ASP A 178 -23.01 17.84 7.54
CA ASP A 178 -23.93 16.70 7.59
C ASP A 178 -25.35 17.15 7.25
N LEU A 179 -25.97 16.48 6.28
CA LEU A 179 -27.30 16.83 5.79
C LEU A 179 -28.43 16.34 6.71
N GLU A 180 -28.10 15.46 7.66
CA GLU A 180 -29.04 14.92 8.66
C GLU A 180 -29.12 15.83 9.90
N THR A 181 -27.98 16.15 10.54
CA THR A 181 -27.93 17.02 11.73
C THR A 181 -27.81 18.51 11.43
N LEU A 182 -27.45 18.89 10.19
CA LEU A 182 -27.06 20.24 9.76
C LEU A 182 -25.80 20.80 10.45
N GLU A 183 -25.10 20.01 11.27
CA GLU A 183 -23.78 20.39 11.80
C GLU A 183 -22.80 20.64 10.67
N SER A 184 -21.91 21.61 10.85
CA SER A 184 -20.86 21.94 9.89
C SER A 184 -19.49 22.08 10.57
N ARG A 185 -18.43 21.65 9.88
CA ARG A 185 -17.04 21.70 10.36
C ARG A 185 -16.13 22.17 9.23
N GLU A 186 -15.12 22.96 9.56
CA GLU A 186 -14.08 23.36 8.60
C GLU A 186 -12.90 22.38 8.66
N ILE A 187 -12.36 22.08 7.47
CA ILE A 187 -11.31 21.10 7.22
C ILE A 187 -10.20 21.80 6.41
N LEU A 188 -8.96 21.71 6.89
CA LEU A 188 -7.80 22.21 6.14
C LEU A 188 -7.32 21.15 5.15
N HIS A 189 -7.37 21.47 3.87
CA HIS A 189 -6.95 20.61 2.77
C HIS A 189 -5.59 21.03 2.24
N PHE A 190 -4.54 20.45 2.79
CA PHE A 190 -3.14 20.65 2.39
C PHE A 190 -2.83 19.77 1.16
N HIS A 191 -2.50 20.38 0.03
CA HIS A 191 -2.24 19.68 -1.24
C HIS A 191 -0.81 19.97 -1.71
N TYR A 192 0.11 19.02 -1.53
CA TYR A 192 1.50 19.12 -2.00
C TYR A 192 1.56 18.85 -3.51
N ILE A 193 1.99 19.83 -4.32
CA ILE A 193 1.90 19.79 -5.79
C ILE A 193 3.24 19.56 -6.50
N THR A 194 4.39 19.75 -5.85
CA THR A 194 5.72 19.56 -6.49
C THR A 194 6.33 18.16 -6.29
N TRP A 195 5.68 17.24 -5.56
CA TRP A 195 6.23 15.90 -5.30
C TRP A 195 6.07 14.97 -6.53
N PRO A 196 7.16 14.49 -7.17
CA PRO A 196 7.08 13.61 -8.33
C PRO A 196 6.58 12.20 -7.98
N ASP A 197 5.81 11.58 -8.90
CA ASP A 197 5.34 10.20 -8.69
C ASP A 197 6.49 9.18 -8.75
N PHE A 198 6.44 8.21 -7.82
CA PHE A 198 7.50 7.26 -7.46
C PHE A 198 8.85 7.86 -6.99
N GLY A 199 9.12 9.14 -7.23
CA GLY A 199 10.31 9.85 -6.78
C GLY A 199 10.22 10.42 -5.37
N VAL A 200 11.13 11.36 -5.10
CA VAL A 200 11.25 12.17 -3.88
C VAL A 200 11.40 13.66 -4.25
N PRO A 201 11.10 14.60 -3.36
CA PRO A 201 11.45 16.01 -3.55
C PRO A 201 12.97 16.16 -3.76
N GLN A 202 13.39 17.09 -4.62
CA GLN A 202 14.82 17.29 -4.94
C GLN A 202 15.64 17.80 -3.75
N SER A 203 15.00 18.52 -2.82
CA SER A 203 15.57 18.90 -1.52
C SER A 203 14.56 18.63 -0.40
N PRO A 204 14.99 18.24 0.82
CA PRO A 204 14.14 18.22 1.99
C PRO A 204 13.49 19.57 2.35
N THR A 205 14.06 20.72 1.96
CA THR A 205 13.62 22.05 2.40
C THR A 205 12.13 22.32 2.15
N ALA A 206 11.63 22.11 0.93
CA ALA A 206 10.22 22.32 0.59
C ALA A 206 9.27 21.36 1.33
N PHE A 207 9.73 20.12 1.56
CA PHE A 207 8.99 19.14 2.37
C PHE A 207 8.95 19.54 3.86
N LEU A 208 10.05 20.07 4.40
CA LEU A 208 10.15 20.50 5.79
C LEU A 208 9.37 21.77 6.08
N HIS A 209 9.36 22.74 5.15
CA HIS A 209 8.48 23.91 5.23
C HIS A 209 7.01 23.46 5.29
N PHE A 210 6.57 22.64 4.33
CA PHE A 210 5.21 22.07 4.34
C PHE A 210 4.87 21.32 5.64
N LEU A 211 5.80 20.54 6.18
CA LEU A 211 5.60 19.86 7.47
C LEU A 211 5.50 20.86 8.64
N ALA A 212 6.30 21.92 8.65
CA ALA A 212 6.23 22.99 9.64
C ALA A 212 4.89 23.74 9.58
N ASP A 213 4.41 24.10 8.38
CA ASP A 213 3.13 24.77 8.17
C ASP A 213 1.94 23.90 8.62
N VAL A 214 1.98 22.60 8.31
CA VAL A 214 1.00 21.61 8.82
C VAL A 214 1.07 21.53 10.35
N ARG A 215 2.27 21.43 10.95
CA ARG A 215 2.45 21.40 12.41
C ARG A 215 1.90 22.66 13.08
N GLN A 216 2.22 23.84 12.55
CA GLN A 216 1.81 25.14 13.09
C GLN A 216 0.28 25.32 13.05
N SER A 217 -0.41 24.74 12.06
CA SER A 217 -1.88 24.74 12.02
C SER A 217 -2.56 23.90 13.11
N GLY A 218 -1.80 23.12 13.91
CA GLY A 218 -2.30 22.33 15.04
C GLY A 218 -3.09 21.06 14.67
N VAL A 219 -3.23 20.75 13.38
CA VAL A 219 -4.04 19.61 12.90
C VAL A 219 -3.43 18.22 13.16
N LEU A 220 -2.21 18.18 13.72
CA LEU A 220 -1.49 16.99 14.16
C LEU A 220 -1.55 16.77 15.69
N ASN A 221 -2.29 17.60 16.42
CA ASN A 221 -2.29 17.58 17.89
C ASN A 221 -3.21 16.48 18.46
N GLN A 222 -2.89 16.00 19.67
CA GLN A 222 -3.63 14.94 20.37
C GLN A 222 -5.10 15.29 20.69
N ASN A 223 -5.45 16.59 20.73
CA ASN A 223 -6.78 17.08 21.10
C ASN A 223 -7.73 17.24 19.90
N VAL A 224 -7.35 16.79 18.70
CA VAL A 224 -8.17 16.77 17.50
C VAL A 224 -8.22 15.36 16.88
N GLY A 225 -9.22 15.09 16.03
CA GLY A 225 -9.29 13.82 15.32
C GLY A 225 -8.13 13.67 14.33
N PRO A 226 -7.60 12.44 14.13
CA PRO A 226 -6.37 12.20 13.38
C PRO A 226 -6.50 12.69 11.92
N PRO A 227 -5.50 13.42 11.39
CA PRO A 227 -5.56 13.92 10.03
C PRO A 227 -5.45 12.79 9.00
N VAL A 228 -6.15 12.97 7.87
CA VAL A 228 -6.21 11.99 6.79
C VAL A 228 -5.10 12.26 5.79
N VAL A 229 -4.11 11.38 5.71
CA VAL A 229 -2.93 11.49 4.84
C VAL A 229 -3.06 10.51 3.68
N HIS A 230 -2.96 10.99 2.45
CA HIS A 230 -3.03 10.14 1.27
C HIS A 230 -2.05 10.53 0.16
N CYS A 231 -1.85 9.59 -0.75
CA CYS A 231 -1.31 9.83 -2.08
C CYS A 231 -2.18 9.02 -3.07
N SER A 232 -1.64 8.47 -4.16
CA SER A 232 -2.41 7.51 -4.97
C SER A 232 -2.78 6.24 -4.17
N ALA A 233 -1.80 5.60 -3.54
CA ALA A 233 -1.97 4.33 -2.80
C ALA A 233 -2.04 4.48 -1.26
N GLY A 234 -1.68 5.64 -0.72
CA GLY A 234 -1.64 5.88 0.73
C GLY A 234 -0.55 5.13 1.47
N ILE A 235 0.59 4.86 0.82
CA ILE A 235 1.70 4.08 1.43
C ILE A 235 3.09 4.67 1.15
N GLY A 236 3.44 5.07 -0.08
CA GLY A 236 4.76 5.62 -0.41
C GLY A 236 4.98 7.00 0.21
N ARG A 237 4.56 8.05 -0.50
CA ARG A 237 4.66 9.47 -0.09
C ARG A 237 4.03 9.73 1.29
N SER A 238 2.88 9.12 1.58
CA SER A 238 2.21 9.19 2.90
C SER A 238 3.01 8.53 4.02
N GLY A 239 3.68 7.40 3.74
CA GLY A 239 4.57 6.75 4.70
C GLY A 239 5.81 7.58 4.99
N THR A 240 6.40 8.22 3.96
CA THR A 240 7.49 9.19 4.12
C THR A 240 7.06 10.36 5.01
N PHE A 241 5.92 11.00 4.73
CA PHE A 241 5.43 12.14 5.52
C PHE A 241 5.28 11.80 7.00
N CYS A 242 4.51 10.75 7.32
CA CYS A 242 4.24 10.39 8.70
C CYS A 242 5.48 9.83 9.43
N LEU A 243 6.42 9.18 8.73
CA LEU A 243 7.67 8.73 9.35
C LEU A 243 8.54 9.92 9.76
N VAL A 244 8.72 10.91 8.89
CA VAL A 244 9.55 12.09 9.21
C VAL A 244 8.91 12.89 10.35
N ASP A 245 7.59 13.12 10.34
CA ASP A 245 6.92 13.79 11.46
C ASP A 245 7.07 13.01 12.78
N THR A 246 6.83 11.70 12.77
CA THR A 246 6.96 10.83 13.97
C THR A 246 8.39 10.88 14.52
N CYS A 247 9.40 10.73 13.65
CA CYS A 247 10.80 10.77 14.07
C CYS A 247 11.23 12.14 14.59
N LEU A 248 10.74 13.24 13.99
CA LEU A 248 11.04 14.59 14.48
C LEU A 248 10.36 14.86 15.83
N VAL A 249 9.12 14.42 16.07
CA VAL A 249 8.51 14.52 17.42
C VAL A 249 9.33 13.72 18.45
N LEU A 250 9.74 12.50 18.12
CA LEU A 250 10.55 11.67 19.03
C LEU A 250 11.89 12.35 19.39
N ILE A 251 12.55 12.99 18.43
CA ILE A 251 13.78 13.78 18.65
C ILE A 251 13.51 15.03 19.49
N GLU A 252 12.40 15.71 19.25
CA GLU A 252 11.97 16.93 19.96
C GLU A 252 11.64 16.65 21.43
N GLU A 253 10.96 15.53 21.71
CA GLU A 253 10.61 15.07 23.07
C GLU A 253 11.77 14.39 23.82
N ASN A 254 12.58 13.57 23.14
CA ASN A 254 13.51 12.62 23.79
C ASN A 254 14.99 12.84 23.40
N GLY A 255 15.30 13.85 22.59
CA GLY A 255 16.64 14.21 22.17
C GLY A 255 17.16 13.49 20.92
N LEU A 256 18.23 14.04 20.34
CA LEU A 256 18.77 13.75 19.00
C LEU A 256 19.15 12.28 18.72
N ASN A 257 19.42 11.49 19.77
CA ASN A 257 19.84 10.08 19.66
C ASN A 257 18.75 9.07 20.09
N SER A 258 17.51 9.50 20.28
CA SER A 258 16.39 8.67 20.75
C SER A 258 15.73 7.79 19.68
N VAL A 259 15.96 8.09 18.40
CA VAL A 259 15.27 7.49 17.27
C VAL A 259 16.11 6.41 16.60
N ASN A 260 15.46 5.29 16.27
CA ASN A 260 15.90 4.41 15.20
C ASN A 260 14.84 4.43 14.09
N VAL A 261 15.18 4.98 12.92
CA VAL A 261 14.21 5.27 11.83
C VAL A 261 13.66 3.98 11.22
N ARG A 262 14.50 2.94 11.09
CA ARG A 262 14.10 1.59 10.71
C ARG A 262 13.01 1.04 11.63
N ASP A 263 13.21 1.12 12.94
CA ASP A 263 12.32 0.50 13.92
C ASP A 263 10.99 1.26 14.03
N VAL A 264 11.01 2.60 13.92
CA VAL A 264 9.78 3.42 13.82
C VAL A 264 9.01 3.08 12.54
N LEU A 265 9.67 2.95 11.38
CA LEU A 265 9.01 2.51 10.15
C LEU A 265 8.43 1.10 10.27
N MET A 266 9.10 0.19 10.98
CA MET A 266 8.59 -1.15 11.25
C MET A 266 7.37 -1.15 12.19
N GLU A 267 7.37 -0.26 13.19
CA GLU A 267 6.26 -0.01 14.11
C GLU A 267 5.03 0.50 13.34
N MET A 268 5.18 1.56 12.52
CA MET A 268 4.12 2.07 11.62
C MET A 268 3.61 1.02 10.63
N ARG A 269 4.51 0.17 10.08
CA ARG A 269 4.16 -0.93 9.16
C ARG A 269 3.36 -2.05 9.82
N ARG A 270 3.15 -2.05 11.14
CA ARG A 270 2.16 -2.93 11.80
C ARG A 270 0.72 -2.50 11.53
N SER A 271 0.52 -1.22 11.24
CA SER A 271 -0.80 -0.61 11.11
C SER A 271 -1.24 -0.42 9.67
N ARG A 272 -0.31 -0.28 8.71
CA ARG A 272 -0.61 -0.33 7.27
C ARG A 272 0.56 -0.96 6.49
N MET A 273 0.25 -1.81 5.52
CA MET A 273 1.28 -2.50 4.72
C MET A 273 2.08 -1.52 3.84
N GLY A 274 3.35 -1.84 3.59
CA GLY A 274 4.11 -1.25 2.48
C GLY A 274 4.44 0.25 2.59
N LEU A 275 4.35 0.86 3.78
CA LEU A 275 4.73 2.27 3.98
C LEU A 275 6.16 2.51 3.53
N ILE A 276 6.42 3.57 2.75
CA ILE A 276 7.65 3.78 1.96
C ILE A 276 7.84 2.67 0.92
N GLN A 277 7.92 3.06 -0.36
CA GLN A 277 7.85 2.12 -1.51
C GLN A 277 9.17 1.89 -2.23
N THR A 278 10.16 2.78 -2.08
CA THR A 278 11.48 2.69 -2.73
C THR A 278 12.63 2.89 -1.72
N PRO A 279 13.85 2.41 -2.03
CA PRO A 279 15.05 2.75 -1.25
C PRO A 279 15.28 4.27 -1.17
N ASP A 280 14.98 5.01 -2.24
CA ASP A 280 15.15 6.46 -2.29
C ASP A 280 14.19 7.20 -1.37
N GLN A 281 12.94 6.74 -1.26
CA GLN A 281 11.99 7.28 -0.26
C GLN A 281 12.45 7.00 1.17
N LEU A 282 13.15 5.88 1.42
CA LEU A 282 13.78 5.62 2.73
C LEU A 282 14.97 6.57 2.96
N ARG A 283 15.88 6.69 1.98
CA ARG A 283 17.04 7.60 2.03
C ARG A 283 16.63 9.06 2.23
N PHE A 284 15.61 9.51 1.51
CA PHE A 284 15.04 10.85 1.67
C PHE A 284 14.41 11.04 3.05
N SER A 285 13.74 10.02 3.61
CA SER A 285 13.20 10.11 4.97
C SER A 285 14.32 10.35 6.00
N TYR A 286 15.43 9.63 5.91
CA TYR A 286 16.61 9.91 6.75
C TYR A 286 17.13 11.33 6.53
N ALA A 287 17.34 11.76 5.28
CA ALA A 287 17.85 13.10 4.97
C ALA A 287 16.94 14.22 5.52
N ALA A 288 15.62 14.06 5.42
CA ALA A 288 14.64 15.02 5.96
C ALA A 288 14.57 14.99 7.49
N ILE A 289 14.77 13.84 8.14
CA ILE A 289 14.88 13.76 9.61
C ILE A 289 16.16 14.46 10.09
N ILE A 290 17.30 14.25 9.43
CA ILE A 290 18.59 14.87 9.77
C ILE A 290 18.52 16.39 9.62
N GLU A 291 17.94 16.87 8.51
CA GLU A 291 17.81 18.31 8.23
C GLU A 291 16.77 18.96 9.14
N GLY A 292 15.60 18.34 9.32
CA GLY A 292 14.58 18.83 10.25
C GLY A 292 15.06 18.88 11.70
N ALA A 293 15.89 17.92 12.14
CA ALA A 293 16.45 17.90 13.49
C ALA A 293 17.43 19.05 13.75
N LYS A 294 18.10 19.58 12.70
CA LYS A 294 18.97 20.77 12.80
C LYS A 294 18.16 22.07 12.93
N GLN A 295 16.88 22.04 12.57
CA GLN A 295 15.95 23.17 12.60
C GLN A 295 15.07 23.19 13.87
N LEU A 296 15.11 22.13 14.69
CA LEU A 296 14.39 22.09 15.96
C LEU A 296 14.98 23.07 16.98
N PRO A 297 14.16 23.71 17.84
CA PRO A 297 14.66 24.53 18.93
C PRO A 297 15.63 23.75 19.82
N SER A 298 16.85 24.27 19.96
CA SER A 298 17.84 23.66 20.86
C SER A 298 17.42 23.88 22.31
N ASN A 299 16.72 22.89 22.88
CA ASN A 299 16.32 22.84 24.29
C ASN A 299 17.52 22.61 25.23
N ASN A 300 18.57 23.43 25.09
CA ASN A 300 19.57 23.82 26.09
C ASN A 300 20.59 24.78 25.44
N VAL A 301 20.30 26.09 25.43
CA VAL A 301 21.20 27.26 25.68
C VAL A 301 20.53 28.54 25.16
N ASN A 302 20.47 29.58 25.99
CA ASN A 302 20.07 30.92 25.56
C ASN A 302 21.08 31.53 24.58
N VAL A 303 20.64 31.92 23.39
CA VAL A 303 21.23 33.00 22.60
C VAL A 303 20.10 33.82 21.99
N ASP A 304 20.18 35.14 22.11
CA ASP A 304 19.20 36.08 21.57
C ASP A 304 19.36 36.30 20.05
N ASN A 305 18.22 36.38 19.36
CA ASN A 305 17.91 37.15 18.15
C ASN A 305 18.76 37.02 16.86
N ASN A 306 18.02 36.86 15.75
CA ASN A 306 18.31 37.37 14.39
C ASN A 306 19.73 37.24 13.82
N GLU A 307 19.93 36.21 12.98
CA GLU A 307 20.73 36.41 11.77
C GLU A 307 20.17 35.61 10.58
N ILE A 308 20.14 36.23 9.40
CA ILE A 308 19.61 35.62 8.18
C ILE A 308 20.74 34.77 7.56
N VAL A 309 20.71 33.46 7.82
CA VAL A 309 21.72 32.54 7.31
C VAL A 309 21.68 32.51 5.78
N THR A 310 22.71 33.08 5.17
CA THR A 310 22.88 33.11 3.72
C THR A 310 23.42 31.76 3.24
N ASN A 311 22.92 31.28 2.09
CA ASN A 311 23.24 29.94 1.56
C ASN A 311 24.75 29.70 1.41
N HIS A 312 25.23 28.56 1.91
CA HIS A 312 26.60 28.10 1.67
C HIS A 312 26.63 26.57 1.45
N TYR A 313 26.32 26.13 0.23
CA TYR A 313 26.48 24.74 -0.21
C TYR A 313 26.90 24.65 -1.69
N ASP A 314 28.19 24.88 -1.94
CA ASP A 314 28.84 24.70 -3.26
C ASP A 314 29.87 23.54 -3.23
N VAL A 315 29.62 22.51 -2.42
CA VAL A 315 30.55 21.38 -2.19
C VAL A 315 29.88 20.00 -2.26
N VAL A 316 29.08 19.75 -3.31
CA VAL A 316 28.62 18.38 -3.66
C VAL A 316 28.66 18.10 -5.18
N ASN A 317 28.41 19.09 -6.04
CA ASN A 317 28.15 18.86 -7.48
C ASN A 317 29.37 18.56 -8.37
N ASN A 318 30.60 18.45 -7.83
CA ASN A 318 31.84 18.39 -8.63
C ASN A 318 32.42 16.99 -8.89
N ILE A 319 31.60 15.94 -8.90
CA ILE A 319 31.92 14.66 -9.56
C ILE A 319 30.69 14.13 -10.33
N SER A 320 30.31 14.81 -11.42
CA SER A 320 29.65 14.25 -12.62
C SER A 320 29.24 15.38 -13.57
N ASN A 321 30.20 15.99 -14.27
CA ASN A 321 29.88 16.91 -15.36
C ASN A 321 30.95 16.86 -16.47
N SER A 322 30.91 15.79 -17.25
CA SER A 322 31.63 15.65 -18.52
C SER A 322 30.61 15.25 -19.59
N SER A 323 30.32 16.17 -20.50
CA SER A 323 29.21 16.06 -21.45
C SER A 323 29.36 14.87 -22.40
N ILE A 324 28.33 14.03 -22.44
CA ILE A 324 28.02 13.16 -23.58
C ILE A 324 26.52 13.32 -23.84
N GLU A 325 26.17 13.65 -25.08
CA GLU A 325 24.80 13.61 -25.58
C GLU A 325 24.55 12.20 -26.10
N GLU A 326 23.74 11.40 -25.40
CA GLU A 326 23.21 10.12 -25.88
C GLU A 326 21.67 10.14 -25.83
N GLU A 327 21.04 9.48 -26.79
CA GLU A 327 19.60 9.56 -27.03
C GLU A 327 18.78 8.77 -25.99
N ASP A 328 17.60 9.26 -25.61
CA ASP A 328 16.68 8.60 -24.65
C ASP A 328 16.13 7.26 -25.19
N GLU A 329 16.87 6.16 -25.02
CA GLU A 329 16.28 4.81 -25.14
C GLU A 329 15.49 4.48 -23.85
N PRO A 330 14.18 4.16 -23.94
CA PRO A 330 13.34 4.04 -22.75
C PRO A 330 13.71 2.81 -21.88
N PRO A 331 13.63 2.94 -20.54
CA PRO A 331 14.04 1.87 -19.63
C PRO A 331 13.20 0.59 -19.83
N PRO A 332 13.81 -0.60 -19.64
CA PRO A 332 13.20 -1.87 -19.98
C PRO A 332 11.89 -2.11 -19.22
N LEU A 333 10.84 -2.46 -19.98
CA LEU A 333 9.52 -2.77 -19.45
C LEU A 333 9.56 -3.92 -18.43
N PRO A 334 8.67 -3.91 -17.41
CA PRO A 334 8.55 -5.03 -16.49
C PRO A 334 8.21 -6.33 -17.24
N PRO A 335 8.68 -7.50 -16.76
CA PRO A 335 8.55 -8.76 -17.49
C PRO A 335 7.09 -9.09 -17.83
N PRO A 336 6.82 -9.61 -19.04
CA PRO A 336 5.47 -9.70 -19.60
C PRO A 336 4.56 -10.65 -18.80
N ARG A 337 3.28 -10.28 -18.67
CA ARG A 337 2.26 -11.05 -17.92
C ARG A 337 1.69 -12.27 -18.68
N GLY A 338 2.56 -13.14 -19.21
CA GLY A 338 2.29 -14.58 -19.10
C GLY A 338 2.54 -14.98 -17.64
N GLU A 339 1.71 -15.71 -16.92
CA GLU A 339 0.76 -16.76 -17.34
C GLU A 339 -0.62 -16.62 -16.64
N SER A 340 -1.04 -15.40 -16.30
CA SER A 340 -2.26 -15.18 -15.48
C SER A 340 -3.58 -15.07 -16.24
N LEU A 341 -3.58 -15.02 -17.59
CA LEU A 341 -4.80 -14.95 -18.41
C LEU A 341 -5.23 -16.30 -19.01
N GLN A 342 -4.28 -17.19 -19.33
CA GLN A 342 -4.63 -18.56 -19.76
C GLN A 342 -5.23 -19.38 -18.61
N ARG A 343 -4.84 -19.11 -17.36
CA ARG A 343 -5.35 -19.86 -16.20
C ARG A 343 -6.79 -19.52 -15.81
N SER A 344 -7.35 -18.36 -16.23
CA SER A 344 -8.79 -18.09 -16.07
C SER A 344 -9.62 -18.82 -17.13
N MET A 345 -9.20 -18.79 -18.40
CA MET A 345 -9.89 -19.52 -19.48
C MET A 345 -9.94 -21.03 -19.22
N ILE A 346 -8.86 -21.62 -18.71
CA ILE A 346 -8.85 -23.05 -18.32
C ILE A 346 -9.71 -23.29 -17.07
N ALA A 347 -9.79 -22.35 -16.12
CA ALA A 347 -10.62 -22.51 -14.93
C ALA A 347 -12.13 -22.48 -15.26
N GLU A 348 -12.58 -21.60 -16.15
CA GLU A 348 -13.96 -21.54 -16.61
C GLU A 348 -14.35 -22.76 -17.46
N LEU A 349 -13.39 -23.36 -18.18
CA LEU A 349 -13.57 -24.65 -18.89
C LEU A 349 -13.53 -25.89 -17.99
N THR A 350 -13.20 -25.75 -16.69
CA THR A 350 -13.21 -26.87 -15.72
C THR A 350 -14.22 -26.72 -14.58
N ALA A 351 -15.06 -25.67 -14.62
CA ALA A 351 -16.04 -25.34 -13.58
C ALA A 351 -17.49 -25.67 -14.00
N ASN A 352 -17.71 -26.71 -14.81
CA ASN A 352 -19.05 -27.16 -15.21
C ASN A 352 -19.12 -28.68 -15.47
N THR A 353 -18.90 -29.49 -14.42
CA THR A 353 -19.26 -30.93 -14.41
C THR A 353 -19.16 -31.49 -12.98
N ASN A 354 -20.28 -31.50 -12.23
CA ASN A 354 -20.67 -32.53 -11.25
C ASN A 354 -21.84 -32.10 -10.34
N THR A 355 -23.06 -32.31 -10.82
CA THR A 355 -24.20 -32.81 -10.04
C THR A 355 -24.97 -33.73 -10.97
N GLY A 356 -25.20 -34.98 -10.58
CA GLY A 356 -25.81 -35.98 -11.46
C GLY A 356 -27.29 -36.20 -11.18
N ASN A 357 -28.02 -36.67 -12.20
CA ASN A 357 -28.89 -37.86 -12.15
C ASN A 357 -29.52 -38.14 -13.54
N ALA A 358 -29.77 -39.42 -13.82
CA ALA A 358 -30.72 -40.02 -14.77
C ALA A 358 -30.96 -39.42 -16.18
N ASP A 359 -30.61 -40.23 -17.18
CA ASP A 359 -31.43 -40.69 -18.33
C ASP A 359 -31.92 -39.77 -19.49
N GLU A 360 -31.61 -40.28 -20.70
CA GLU A 360 -32.27 -40.23 -22.02
C GLU A 360 -32.45 -38.96 -22.90
N LEU A 361 -31.85 -39.08 -24.11
CA LEU A 361 -32.27 -38.68 -25.48
C LEU A 361 -32.80 -37.26 -25.80
N GLY A 362 -32.21 -36.65 -26.85
CA GLY A 362 -32.80 -35.53 -27.61
C GLY A 362 -31.86 -34.98 -28.70
N GLY A 363 -32.39 -34.71 -29.91
CA GLY A 363 -31.63 -34.23 -31.08
C GLY A 363 -31.70 -32.71 -31.38
N PRO A 364 -30.94 -32.22 -32.38
CA PRO A 364 -30.82 -30.79 -32.79
C PRO A 364 -32.00 -30.34 -33.73
N PRO A 365 -32.11 -29.08 -34.26
CA PRO A 365 -31.02 -28.11 -34.53
C PRO A 365 -31.29 -26.57 -34.48
N ASP A 366 -30.22 -25.84 -34.85
CA ASP A 366 -30.16 -24.62 -35.69
C ASP A 366 -29.90 -23.18 -35.15
N LYS A 367 -29.33 -22.39 -36.07
CA LYS A 367 -28.66 -21.06 -36.02
C LYS A 367 -29.62 -19.84 -36.15
N PRO A 368 -29.16 -18.54 -36.12
CA PRO A 368 -27.93 -17.92 -35.59
C PRO A 368 -28.16 -16.61 -34.75
N LEU A 369 -27.08 -15.88 -34.45
CA LEU A 369 -26.98 -14.54 -33.82
C LEU A 369 -27.73 -13.38 -34.53
N PRO A 370 -28.12 -12.33 -33.77
CA PRO A 370 -28.11 -10.93 -34.20
C PRO A 370 -27.09 -10.04 -33.44
N ARG A 371 -26.91 -8.79 -33.90
CA ARG A 371 -25.97 -7.76 -33.36
C ARG A 371 -26.71 -6.61 -32.65
N GLU A 372 -25.93 -5.68 -32.10
CA GLU A 372 -26.34 -4.37 -31.55
C GLU A 372 -27.23 -3.53 -32.50
N PRO A 373 -28.09 -2.66 -31.94
CA PRO A 373 -28.57 -1.45 -32.60
C PRO A 373 -28.17 -0.15 -31.86
N SER A 374 -28.03 0.93 -32.63
CA SER A 374 -27.62 2.26 -32.15
C SER A 374 -28.80 3.22 -31.89
N ILE A 375 -28.49 4.36 -31.25
CA ILE A 375 -29.34 5.49 -30.89
C ILE A 375 -30.33 5.96 -31.98
N CYS A 376 -31.59 6.24 -31.60
CA CYS A 376 -32.45 7.25 -32.23
C CYS A 376 -33.49 7.82 -31.24
N THR A 377 -34.32 8.78 -31.67
CA THR A 377 -34.79 9.88 -30.79
C THR A 377 -36.31 10.17 -30.87
N GLN A 378 -37.04 10.02 -29.74
CA GLN A 378 -38.35 10.68 -29.41
C GLN A 378 -39.58 10.35 -30.30
N PRO A 379 -40.83 10.75 -29.95
CA PRO A 379 -41.47 10.87 -28.62
C PRO A 379 -42.87 10.19 -28.49
N SER A 380 -43.33 10.01 -27.24
CA SER A 380 -44.73 9.97 -26.72
C SER A 380 -45.96 9.71 -27.62
N THR A 381 -46.82 8.75 -27.22
CA THR A 381 -48.24 8.95 -26.77
C THR A 381 -48.92 7.62 -26.35
N SER A 382 -50.15 7.65 -25.82
CA SER A 382 -50.88 6.50 -25.23
C SER A 382 -52.39 6.49 -25.61
N PRO A 383 -53.31 5.75 -24.93
CA PRO A 383 -53.93 4.46 -25.35
C PRO A 383 -55.46 4.63 -25.64
N PRO A 384 -56.40 3.65 -25.49
CA PRO A 384 -56.39 2.18 -25.32
C PRO A 384 -57.11 1.50 -26.55
N PRO A 385 -58.25 0.74 -26.56
CA PRO A 385 -58.96 -0.10 -25.56
C PRO A 385 -59.59 -1.47 -26.01
N THR A 386 -59.91 -2.31 -25.02
CA THR A 386 -61.08 -3.26 -24.89
C THR A 386 -61.33 -4.49 -25.79
N ASN A 387 -61.55 -5.63 -25.09
CA ASN A 387 -62.58 -6.69 -25.30
C ASN A 387 -62.45 -7.68 -26.50
N SER A 388 -62.92 -8.94 -26.46
CA SER A 388 -63.38 -9.82 -25.34
C SER A 388 -63.42 -11.32 -25.72
N THR A 389 -63.21 -12.18 -24.71
CA THR A 389 -63.74 -13.55 -24.40
C THR A 389 -64.33 -14.51 -25.46
N SER A 390 -64.11 -15.82 -25.23
CA SER A 390 -64.98 -16.99 -25.57
C SER A 390 -64.85 -17.67 -26.97
N ILE A 391 -65.17 -18.96 -27.22
CA ILE A 391 -65.40 -20.16 -26.36
C ILE A 391 -65.19 -21.50 -27.13
N ALA A 392 -64.56 -22.50 -26.47
CA ALA A 392 -64.67 -23.99 -26.53
C ALA A 392 -64.83 -24.86 -27.83
N ASN A 393 -64.57 -26.17 -27.64
CA ASN A 393 -65.08 -27.37 -28.37
C ASN A 393 -64.41 -27.78 -29.72
N LYS A 394 -64.31 -29.07 -30.12
CA LYS A 394 -64.71 -30.38 -29.52
C LYS A 394 -64.08 -31.60 -30.26
N LEU A 395 -63.90 -32.74 -29.55
CA LEU A 395 -63.92 -34.16 -30.04
C LEU A 395 -62.81 -34.58 -31.08
N HIS A 396 -62.49 -35.86 -31.36
CA HIS A 396 -62.89 -37.19 -30.81
C HIS A 396 -61.76 -38.24 -31.10
N GLU A 397 -61.67 -39.33 -30.29
CA GLU A 397 -61.42 -40.76 -30.66
C GLU A 397 -60.27 -41.20 -31.61
N GLN A 398 -59.78 -42.46 -31.66
CA GLN A 398 -60.01 -43.72 -30.92
C GLN A 398 -58.76 -44.65 -31.09
N ASN A 399 -58.53 -45.60 -30.16
CA ASN A 399 -58.05 -47.01 -30.36
C ASN A 399 -56.79 -47.36 -31.23
N SER A 400 -56.04 -48.47 -31.04
CA SER A 400 -56.02 -49.54 -30.02
C SER A 400 -54.77 -50.46 -30.15
N ASP A 401 -54.40 -51.11 -29.03
CA ASP A 401 -53.84 -52.48 -28.86
C ASP A 401 -52.58 -53.01 -29.61
N GLY A 402 -51.62 -53.48 -28.79
CA GLY A 402 -51.00 -54.82 -28.89
C GLY A 402 -49.63 -54.96 -29.59
N ALA A 403 -48.85 -56.04 -29.35
CA ALA A 403 -48.85 -57.04 -28.27
C ALA A 403 -47.56 -57.93 -28.33
N VAL A 404 -47.14 -58.53 -27.20
CA VAL A 404 -46.41 -59.84 -27.07
C VAL A 404 -45.00 -59.97 -27.73
N SER A 405 -43.88 -60.04 -26.97
CA SER A 405 -43.26 -61.25 -26.33
C SER A 405 -42.28 -62.01 -27.27
N SER A 406 -41.22 -62.76 -26.88
CA SER A 406 -40.62 -63.17 -25.58
C SER A 406 -39.21 -63.78 -25.79
N ALA A 407 -38.43 -63.96 -24.70
CA ALA A 407 -37.49 -65.08 -24.45
C ALA A 407 -36.19 -65.23 -25.31
N ASP A 408 -35.08 -65.82 -24.84
CA ASP A 408 -34.60 -66.19 -23.47
C ASP A 408 -33.11 -66.64 -23.51
N ILE A 409 -32.43 -66.63 -22.34
CA ILE A 409 -31.39 -67.63 -21.86
C ILE A 409 -30.05 -67.80 -22.66
N VAL A 410 -28.87 -68.11 -22.08
CA VAL A 410 -28.21 -67.83 -20.77
C VAL A 410 -26.71 -68.28 -20.82
N ASN A 411 -25.91 -67.93 -19.80
CA ASN A 411 -24.65 -68.56 -19.31
C ASN A 411 -23.23 -68.12 -19.76
N ASP A 412 -22.29 -68.43 -18.85
CA ASP A 412 -20.87 -68.03 -18.75
C ASP A 412 -19.85 -69.08 -19.27
N SER A 413 -18.60 -68.60 -19.42
CA SER A 413 -17.29 -69.31 -19.34
C SER A 413 -16.98 -70.43 -20.36
N GLU A 414 -15.72 -70.84 -20.62
CA GLU A 414 -14.43 -70.48 -19.99
C GLU A 414 -13.25 -70.52 -21.01
N SER A 415 -12.20 -69.72 -20.75
CA SER A 415 -10.83 -69.84 -21.28
C SER A 415 -10.52 -69.55 -22.77
N SER A 416 -9.60 -68.61 -22.99
CA SER A 416 -8.35 -68.86 -23.75
C SER A 416 -7.41 -67.65 -23.67
N PHE A 417 -6.11 -67.90 -23.52
CA PHE A 417 -5.10 -66.84 -23.47
C PHE A 417 -4.70 -66.42 -24.89
N HIS A 418 -5.18 -65.26 -25.35
CA HIS A 418 -4.54 -64.52 -26.45
C HIS A 418 -4.27 -63.07 -26.06
N THR A 419 -3.05 -62.63 -26.35
CA THR A 419 -2.50 -61.34 -25.91
C THR A 419 -3.06 -60.17 -26.70
N VAL A 420 -3.93 -59.37 -26.07
CA VAL A 420 -4.25 -58.01 -26.54
C VAL A 420 -4.18 -57.04 -25.35
N SER A 421 -3.18 -56.17 -25.34
CA SER A 421 -3.12 -55.06 -24.39
C SER A 421 -4.15 -53.99 -24.77
N PRO A 422 -4.93 -53.43 -23.82
CA PRO A 422 -5.70 -52.24 -24.08
C PRO A 422 -4.76 -51.08 -24.48
N PRO A 423 -5.08 -50.26 -25.48
CA PRO A 423 -4.26 -49.12 -25.85
C PRO A 423 -4.29 -48.10 -24.72
N SER A 424 -3.21 -47.99 -23.94
CA SER A 424 -3.12 -46.93 -22.94
C SER A 424 -3.07 -45.58 -23.67
N SER A 425 -4.12 -44.77 -23.54
CA SER A 425 -4.17 -43.46 -24.20
C SER A 425 -2.95 -42.62 -23.84
N PRO A 426 -2.35 -41.89 -24.80
CA PRO A 426 -1.13 -41.11 -24.55
C PRO A 426 -1.39 -40.01 -23.50
N ASP A 427 -2.62 -39.51 -23.42
CA ASP A 427 -2.99 -38.34 -22.63
C ASP A 427 -2.96 -38.58 -21.12
N ALA A 428 -3.45 -39.73 -20.64
CA ALA A 428 -3.40 -40.04 -19.20
C ALA A 428 -1.96 -40.09 -18.67
N LYS A 429 -1.00 -40.52 -19.51
CA LYS A 429 0.43 -40.53 -19.19
C LYS A 429 1.11 -39.18 -19.42
N SER A 430 0.64 -38.36 -20.36
CA SER A 430 1.17 -37.00 -20.58
C SER A 430 0.72 -36.05 -19.47
N GLU A 431 -0.56 -36.08 -19.07
CA GLU A 431 -1.11 -35.29 -17.98
C GLU A 431 -0.41 -35.55 -16.64
N LEU A 432 -0.21 -36.81 -16.26
CA LEU A 432 0.47 -37.14 -15.01
C LEU A 432 1.93 -36.64 -15.01
N ARG A 433 2.61 -36.70 -16.16
CA ARG A 433 3.95 -36.14 -16.36
C ARG A 433 3.95 -34.61 -16.26
N GLN A 434 2.93 -33.93 -16.80
CA GLN A 434 2.80 -32.48 -16.72
C GLN A 434 2.51 -32.03 -15.28
N ARG A 435 1.50 -32.61 -14.61
CA ARG A 435 1.17 -32.33 -13.20
C ARG A 435 2.36 -32.54 -12.26
N ASN A 436 3.26 -33.49 -12.56
CA ASN A 436 4.50 -33.69 -11.80
C ASN A 436 5.62 -32.70 -12.18
N ARG A 437 5.67 -32.22 -13.43
CA ARG A 437 6.55 -31.13 -13.86
C ARG A 437 6.18 -29.82 -13.17
N ASP A 438 4.91 -29.43 -13.23
CA ASP A 438 4.34 -28.27 -12.52
C ASP A 438 4.69 -28.27 -11.02
N LYS A 439 4.54 -29.42 -10.34
CA LYS A 439 4.89 -29.59 -8.93
C LYS A 439 6.39 -29.38 -8.69
N LYS A 440 7.24 -29.96 -9.54
CA LYS A 440 8.70 -29.83 -9.45
C LYS A 440 9.15 -28.38 -9.69
N GLU A 441 8.53 -27.68 -10.63
CA GLU A 441 8.83 -26.27 -10.94
C GLU A 441 8.37 -25.32 -9.83
N ARG A 442 7.19 -25.55 -9.24
CA ARG A 442 6.73 -24.81 -8.04
C ARG A 442 7.66 -25.02 -6.85
N LEU A 443 8.09 -26.26 -6.61
CA LEU A 443 9.06 -26.55 -5.55
C LEU A 443 10.42 -25.90 -5.84
N ALA A 444 10.89 -25.92 -7.09
CA ALA A 444 12.12 -25.24 -7.51
C ALA A 444 12.01 -23.70 -7.45
N ALA A 445 10.83 -23.12 -7.62
CA ALA A 445 10.57 -21.71 -7.36
C ALA A 445 10.62 -21.40 -5.86
N GLN A 446 9.98 -22.21 -5.01
CA GLN A 446 10.04 -22.08 -3.55
C GLN A 446 11.48 -22.21 -3.01
N VAL A 447 12.27 -23.16 -3.53
CA VAL A 447 13.67 -23.33 -3.14
C VAL A 447 14.55 -22.18 -3.63
N ARG A 448 14.31 -21.62 -4.83
CA ARG A 448 15.01 -20.40 -5.30
C ARG A 448 14.68 -19.19 -4.43
N GLU A 449 13.41 -18.99 -4.08
CA GLU A 449 12.96 -17.92 -3.17
C GLU A 449 13.53 -18.10 -1.76
N MET A 450 13.58 -19.34 -1.24
CA MET A 450 14.19 -19.64 0.05
C MET A 450 15.70 -19.34 0.06
N LYS A 451 16.42 -19.74 -1.00
CA LYS A 451 17.85 -19.41 -1.16
C LYS A 451 18.10 -17.91 -1.33
N ARG A 452 17.23 -17.19 -2.05
CA ARG A 452 17.27 -15.72 -2.15
C ARG A 452 17.15 -15.09 -0.77
N ARG A 453 16.16 -15.50 0.03
CA ARG A 453 15.98 -15.04 1.42
C ARG A 453 17.16 -15.38 2.32
N GLN A 454 17.74 -16.58 2.21
CA GLN A 454 18.95 -16.94 2.95
C GLN A 454 20.12 -16.00 2.59
N LYS A 455 20.39 -15.80 1.30
CA LYS A 455 21.43 -14.85 0.84
C LYS A 455 21.17 -13.42 1.31
N GLU A 456 19.92 -12.93 1.24
CA GLU A 456 19.54 -11.61 1.75
C GLU A 456 19.71 -11.49 3.28
N VAL A 457 19.44 -12.55 4.04
CA VAL A 457 19.67 -12.60 5.50
C VAL A 457 21.16 -12.70 5.83
N GLU A 458 21.97 -13.40 5.04
CA GLU A 458 23.43 -13.46 5.19
C GLU A 458 24.10 -12.13 4.82
N GLU A 459 23.66 -11.49 3.74
CA GLU A 459 24.10 -10.15 3.33
C GLU A 459 23.66 -9.10 4.34
N TRP A 460 22.42 -9.18 4.85
CA TRP A 460 22.00 -8.34 5.97
C TRP A 460 22.77 -8.65 7.26
N GLN A 461 23.11 -9.91 7.59
CA GLN A 461 23.95 -10.18 8.76
C GLN A 461 25.39 -9.68 8.59
N LYS A 462 25.96 -9.80 7.40
CA LYS A 462 27.29 -9.25 7.06
C LYS A 462 27.28 -7.72 7.13
N LEU A 463 26.23 -7.08 6.61
CA LEU A 463 25.99 -5.65 6.71
C LEU A 463 25.75 -5.24 8.17
N LYS A 464 24.92 -5.96 8.94
CA LYS A 464 24.66 -5.69 10.35
C LYS A 464 25.92 -5.80 11.21
N ARG A 465 26.80 -6.79 10.96
CA ARG A 465 28.13 -6.91 11.59
C ARG A 465 29.13 -5.84 11.12
N SER A 466 28.84 -5.17 10.00
CA SER A 466 29.65 -4.08 9.43
C SER A 466 29.18 -2.70 9.90
N LEU A 467 27.86 -2.48 10.04
CA LEU A 467 27.21 -1.28 10.57
C LEU A 467 27.31 -1.25 12.11
N PHE A 468 26.73 -2.26 12.75
CA PHE A 468 26.65 -2.37 14.21
C PHE A 468 27.84 -3.15 14.76
N LYS A 469 29.06 -2.67 14.45
CA LYS A 469 30.25 -3.05 15.22
C LYS A 469 30.06 -2.56 16.66
N PRO A 470 30.01 -3.42 17.68
CA PRO A 470 29.85 -2.96 19.05
C PRO A 470 31.14 -2.26 19.51
N LEU A 471 31.02 -1.05 20.05
CA LEU A 471 32.14 -0.26 20.60
C LEU A 471 32.60 -0.79 21.97
N THR A 472 32.74 -2.12 22.10
CA THR A 472 32.97 -2.81 23.39
C THR A 472 34.06 -3.90 23.34
N ILE A 473 34.98 -3.84 22.36
CA ILE A 473 36.26 -4.56 22.45
C ILE A 473 37.31 -3.59 23.00
N GLY A 474 37.36 -3.47 24.32
CA GLY A 474 38.32 -2.62 25.04
C GLY A 474 38.16 -2.68 26.57
N ILE A 475 36.93 -2.51 27.06
CA ILE A 475 36.65 -2.43 28.52
C ILE A 475 36.49 -3.82 29.16
N GLY A 476 35.85 -4.77 28.48
CA GLY A 476 35.55 -6.10 29.04
C GLY A 476 36.78 -6.93 29.40
N ALA A 477 37.90 -6.78 28.67
CA ALA A 477 39.14 -7.51 28.94
C ALA A 477 39.85 -7.02 30.22
N ALA A 478 39.79 -5.72 30.50
CA ALA A 478 40.43 -5.12 31.67
C ALA A 478 39.79 -5.57 32.98
N ILE A 479 38.45 -5.66 33.02
CA ILE A 479 37.70 -6.01 34.23
C ILE A 479 37.95 -7.48 34.63
N VAL A 480 37.95 -8.41 33.66
CA VAL A 480 38.20 -9.84 33.93
C VAL A 480 39.66 -10.09 34.31
N GLY A 481 40.62 -9.42 33.65
CA GLY A 481 42.04 -9.54 33.99
C GLY A 481 42.39 -8.96 35.37
N GLY A 482 41.87 -7.76 35.69
CA GLY A 482 42.13 -7.09 36.96
C GLY A 482 41.58 -7.84 38.18
N GLY A 483 40.37 -8.42 38.06
CA GLY A 483 39.75 -9.18 39.15
C GLY A 483 40.55 -10.40 39.59
N VAL A 484 41.15 -11.14 38.64
CA VAL A 484 41.97 -12.32 38.94
C VAL A 484 43.28 -11.93 39.63
N LEU A 485 43.97 -10.88 39.15
CA LEU A 485 45.21 -10.41 39.76
C LEU A 485 44.99 -9.87 41.19
N ALA A 486 43.88 -9.15 41.43
CA ALA A 486 43.51 -8.69 42.76
C ALA A 486 43.24 -9.85 43.73
N LEU A 487 42.57 -10.92 43.27
CA LEU A 487 42.28 -12.10 44.09
C LEU A 487 43.57 -12.86 44.45
N VAL A 488 44.49 -13.04 43.49
CA VAL A 488 45.79 -13.70 43.72
C VAL A 488 46.65 -12.88 44.69
N GLY A 489 46.72 -11.55 44.53
CA GLY A 489 47.44 -10.68 45.45
C GLY A 489 46.87 -10.70 46.88
N TYR A 490 45.54 -10.72 47.02
CA TYR A 490 44.88 -10.81 48.32
C TYR A 490 45.16 -12.13 49.04
N LEU A 491 45.19 -13.25 48.31
CA LEU A 491 45.53 -14.57 48.87
C LEU A 491 47.01 -14.66 49.25
N TYR A 492 47.91 -14.06 48.48
CA TYR A 492 49.36 -14.09 48.76
C TYR A 492 49.77 -13.25 49.98
N MET A 493 48.98 -12.23 50.36
CA MET A 493 49.23 -11.43 51.58
C MET A 493 48.50 -11.97 52.83
N ARG A 494 48.00 -13.20 52.80
CA ARG A 494 47.25 -13.80 53.92
C ARG A 494 47.64 -15.26 54.24
N GLY A 495 48.84 -15.67 53.83
CA GLY A 495 49.51 -16.92 54.21
C GLY A 495 50.73 -16.66 55.07
#